data_AF-A0A929TZ67-F1
#
_entry.id   AF-A0A929TZ67-F1
#
_cell.length_a   1.000
_cell.length_b   1.000
_cell.length_c   1.000
_cell.angle_alpha   90.00
_cell.angle_beta   90.00
_cell.angle_gamma   90.00
#
_symmetry.space_group_name_H-M   'P 1'
#
loop_
_entity.id
_entity.type
_entity.pdbx_description
1 polymer ?
#
loop_
_entity_poly.entity_id
_entity_poly.type
_entity_poly.pdbx_seq_one_letter_code
_entity_poly.pdbx_strand_id
1 'polypeptide(L)'
;MSELSGEWKAVLEPEFKKPYYRDLYNFVKKEYATHIIYPPSDKLFEALHLTPLSKIKVVILGQDPYHNENQAHGLSFSVPT
;
A
#
# COMPACT_ATOMS: atom_id res chain seq x y z
N MET A 1 10.03 -3.25 2.25
CA MET A 1 8.60 -3.32 1.91
C MET A 1 7.85 -3.86 3.12
N SER A 2 6.85 -3.13 3.59
CA SER A 2 5.96 -3.58 4.67
C SER A 2 5.24 -4.86 4.25
N GLU A 3 5.16 -5.81 5.17
CA GLU A 3 4.24 -6.94 5.04
C GLU A 3 2.84 -6.52 5.50
N LEU A 4 1.81 -6.95 4.78
CA LEU A 4 0.43 -6.76 5.22
C LEU A 4 0.12 -7.74 6.37
N SER A 5 -0.64 -7.30 7.36
CA SER A 5 -1.04 -8.10 8.52
C SER A 5 -2.54 -7.97 8.86
N GLY A 6 -3.00 -8.74 9.84
CA GLY A 6 -4.39 -8.68 10.35
C GLY A 6 -5.45 -9.21 9.38
N GLU A 7 -6.68 -8.72 9.54
CA GLU A 7 -7.86 -9.17 8.78
C GLU A 7 -7.67 -8.99 7.27
N TRP A 8 -7.01 -7.91 6.86
CA TRP A 8 -6.72 -7.63 5.46
C TRP A 8 -5.78 -8.67 4.84
N LYS A 9 -4.76 -9.14 5.57
CA LYS A 9 -3.90 -10.22 5.11
C LYS A 9 -4.71 -11.49 4.86
N ALA A 10 -5.58 -11.86 5.79
CA ALA A 10 -6.38 -13.08 5.67
C ALA A 10 -7.28 -13.07 4.44
N VAL A 11 -7.93 -11.93 4.15
CA VAL A 11 -8.85 -11.81 3.01
C VAL A 11 -8.11 -11.66 1.67
N LEU A 12 -6.95 -11.01 1.65
CA LEU A 12 -6.16 -10.77 0.43
C LEU A 12 -5.14 -11.88 0.14
N GLU A 13 -4.92 -12.83 1.04
CA GLU A 13 -3.98 -13.95 0.86
C GLU A 13 -4.16 -14.70 -0.48
N PRO A 14 -5.39 -14.98 -0.96
CA PRO A 14 -5.57 -15.63 -2.26
C PRO A 14 -5.05 -14.81 -3.43
N GLU A 15 -5.12 -13.47 -3.37
CA GLU A 15 -4.59 -12.59 -4.43
C GLU A 15 -3.06 -12.66 -4.49
N PHE A 16 -2.40 -12.77 -3.34
CA PHE A 16 -0.93 -12.85 -3.27
C PHE A 16 -0.35 -14.11 -3.92
N LYS A 17 -1.17 -15.15 -4.07
CA LYS A 17 -0.79 -16.42 -4.72
C LYS A 17 -0.96 -16.38 -6.24
N LYS A 18 -1.66 -15.38 -6.78
CA LYS A 18 -1.91 -15.29 -8.22
C LYS A 18 -0.67 -14.79 -8.97
N PRO A 19 -0.42 -15.28 -10.20
CA PRO A 19 0.77 -14.89 -10.97
C PRO A 19 0.92 -13.38 -11.15
N TYR A 20 -0.19 -12.67 -11.43
CA TYR A 20 -0.16 -11.22 -11.66
C TYR A 20 0.38 -10.45 -10.45
N TYR A 21 0.05 -10.87 -9.22
CA TYR A 21 0.49 -10.18 -8.02
C TYR A 21 1.99 -10.41 -7.79
N ARG A 22 2.48 -11.62 -8.06
CA ARG A 22 3.91 -11.92 -7.99
C ARG A 22 4.70 -11.05 -8.97
N ASP A 23 4.20 -10.89 -10.19
CA ASP A 23 4.85 -10.07 -11.21
C ASP A 23 4.82 -8.58 -10.83
N LEU A 24 3.68 -8.09 -10.31
CA LEU A 24 3.55 -6.74 -9.75
C LEU A 24 4.51 -6.50 -8.59
N TYR A 25 4.58 -7.42 -7.62
CA TYR A 25 5.47 -7.30 -6.47
C TYR A 25 6.94 -7.23 -6.89
N ASN A 26 7.36 -8.08 -7.83
CA ASN A 26 8.72 -8.07 -8.34
C ASN A 26 9.04 -6.78 -9.10
N PHE A 27 8.10 -6.27 -9.90
CA PHE A 27 8.23 -4.98 -10.57
C PHE A 27 8.40 -3.85 -9.54
N VAL A 28 7.48 -3.72 -8.60
CA VAL A 28 7.53 -2.67 -7.56
C VAL A 28 8.80 -2.77 -6.72
N LYS A 29 9.18 -3.98 -6.29
CA LYS A 29 10.42 -4.21 -5.52
C LYS A 29 11.66 -3.76 -6.29
N LYS A 30 11.71 -4.02 -7.61
CA LYS A 30 12.80 -3.56 -8.47
C LYS A 30 12.82 -2.04 -8.54
N GLU A 31 11.67 -1.40 -8.74
CA GLU A 31 11.56 0.06 -8.81
C GLU A 31 12.03 0.73 -7.51
N TYR A 32 11.67 0.20 -6.33
CA TYR A 32 12.19 0.69 -5.04
C TYR A 32 13.71 0.54 -4.88
N ALA A 33 14.33 -0.38 -5.61
CA ALA A 33 15.78 -0.58 -5.57
C ALA A 33 16.53 0.32 -6.56
N THR A 34 15.86 0.92 -7.55
CA THR A 34 16.50 1.67 -8.64
C THR A 34 16.05 3.13 -8.74
N HIS A 35 14.90 3.49 -8.16
CA HIS A 35 14.30 4.81 -8.27
C HIS A 35 13.79 5.30 -6.91
N ILE A 36 13.54 6.60 -6.81
CA ILE A 36 12.78 7.17 -5.69
C ILE A 36 11.31 6.87 -5.96
N ILE A 37 10.73 6.00 -5.14
CA ILE A 37 9.33 5.61 -5.22
C ILE A 37 8.62 6.09 -3.95
N TYR A 38 7.40 6.59 -4.13
CA TYR A 38 6.52 7.04 -3.06
C TYR A 38 5.27 6.15 -2.97
N PRO A 39 4.73 5.92 -1.75
CA PRO A 39 5.28 6.31 -0.44
C PRO A 39 6.54 5.50 -0.08
N PRO A 40 7.23 5.79 1.04
CA PRO A 40 8.21 4.86 1.60
C PRO A 40 7.65 3.44 1.71
N SER A 41 8.49 2.42 1.46
CA SER A 41 8.01 1.04 1.27
C SER A 41 7.36 0.42 2.51
N ASP A 42 7.61 0.96 3.70
CA ASP A 42 7.00 0.61 4.99
C ASP A 42 5.60 1.23 5.17
N LYS A 43 5.25 2.23 4.37
CA LYS A 43 3.95 2.92 4.38
C LYS A 43 2.97 2.46 3.30
N LEU A 44 3.35 1.50 2.46
CA LEU A 44 2.51 0.99 1.36
C LEU A 44 1.11 0.52 1.79
N PHE A 45 0.98 -0.05 2.99
CA PHE A 45 -0.27 -0.62 3.49
C PHE A 45 -0.87 0.16 4.68
N GLU A 46 -0.45 1.41 4.89
CA GLU A 46 -0.83 2.19 6.07
C GLU A 46 -2.36 2.29 6.26
N ALA A 47 -3.12 2.56 5.20
CA ALA A 47 -4.59 2.58 5.26
C ALA A 47 -5.20 1.30 5.84
N LEU A 48 -4.65 0.14 5.42
CA LEU A 48 -5.15 -1.18 5.83
C LEU A 48 -4.71 -1.52 7.25
N HIS A 49 -3.53 -1.06 7.67
CA HIS A 49 -3.04 -1.23 9.03
C HIS A 49 -3.80 -0.37 10.05
N LEU A 50 -4.16 0.87 9.68
CA LEU A 50 -4.91 1.76 10.55
C LEU A 50 -6.37 1.34 10.72
N THR A 51 -6.98 0.73 9.69
CA THR A 51 -8.39 0.36 9.72
C THR A 51 -8.60 -1.12 9.37
N PRO A 52 -8.75 -2.00 10.39
CA PRO A 52 -9.16 -3.39 10.17
C PRO A 52 -10.45 -3.47 9.37
N LEU A 53 -10.57 -4.49 8.50
CA LEU A 53 -11.68 -4.67 7.57
C LEU A 53 -13.06 -4.59 8.28
N SER A 54 -13.19 -5.24 9.43
CA SER A 54 -14.40 -5.28 10.26
C SER A 54 -14.82 -3.92 10.84
N LYS A 55 -13.90 -2.95 10.90
CA LYS A 55 -14.15 -1.60 11.43
C LYS A 55 -14.45 -0.56 10.35
N ILE A 56 -14.39 -0.93 9.08
CA ILE A 56 -14.65 -0.02 7.96
C ILE A 56 -16.13 0.36 7.94
N LYS A 57 -16.38 1.66 7.77
CA LYS A 57 -17.73 2.23 7.60
C LYS A 57 -17.87 3.05 6.32
N VAL A 58 -16.78 3.64 5.85
CA VAL A 58 -16.72 4.52 4.69
C VAL A 58 -15.45 4.20 3.92
N VAL A 59 -15.51 4.27 2.60
CA VAL A 59 -14.36 4.12 1.71
C VAL A 59 -14.23 5.38 0.87
N ILE A 60 -13.05 5.99 0.89
CA ILE A 60 -12.70 7.12 0.01
C ILE A 60 -11.61 6.63 -0.94
N LEU A 61 -11.96 6.54 -2.22
CA LEU A 61 -11.05 6.08 -3.27
C LEU A 61 -10.32 7.27 -3.89
N GLY A 62 -8.99 7.23 -3.86
CA GLY A 62 -8.13 8.12 -4.64
C GLY A 62 -7.76 7.50 -5.99
N GLN A 63 -6.94 8.22 -6.77
CA GLN A 63 -6.37 7.71 -8.02
C GLN A 63 -4.94 7.20 -7.79
N ASP A 64 -4.00 8.13 -7.57
CA ASP A 64 -2.58 7.83 -7.40
C ASP A 64 -2.03 8.48 -6.12
N PRO A 65 -0.93 7.95 -5.55
CA PRO A 65 -0.20 8.64 -4.50
C PRO A 65 0.36 9.98 -4.99
N TYR A 66 0.57 10.92 -4.06
CA TYR A 66 1.37 12.10 -4.35
C TYR A 66 2.79 11.69 -4.79
N HIS A 67 3.33 12.45 -5.75
CA HIS A 67 4.62 12.14 -6.40
C HIS A 67 5.78 13.03 -5.94
N ASN A 68 5.56 13.95 -4.99
CA ASN A 68 6.63 14.77 -4.42
C ASN A 68 7.11 14.20 -3.08
N GLU A 69 8.33 14.61 -2.71
CA GLU A 69 8.95 14.26 -1.44
C GLU A 69 8.07 14.66 -0.26
N ASN A 70 8.01 13.81 0.76
CA ASN A 70 7.28 14.02 2.02
C ASN A 70 5.76 14.27 1.88
N GLN A 71 5.13 13.84 0.77
CA GLN A 71 3.68 13.95 0.59
C GLN A 71 2.93 12.62 0.79
N ALA A 72 3.30 11.57 0.06
CA ALA A 72 2.59 10.30 0.15
C ALA A 72 3.03 9.46 1.36
N HIS A 73 2.07 9.03 2.17
CA HIS A 73 2.32 8.22 3.38
C HIS A 73 1.34 7.06 3.58
N GLY A 74 0.66 6.63 2.50
CA GLY A 74 -0.20 5.44 2.52
C GLY A 74 -1.68 5.70 2.81
N LEU A 75 -2.11 6.97 2.85
CA LEU A 75 -3.50 7.41 2.94
C LEU A 75 -3.85 8.35 1.78
N SER A 76 -4.96 8.10 1.09
CA SER A 76 -5.41 8.97 -0.01
C SER A 76 -5.70 10.39 0.49
N PHE A 77 -5.31 11.40 -0.31
CA PHE A 77 -5.50 12.84 -0.04
C PHE A 77 -4.82 13.41 1.23
N SER A 78 -4.07 12.60 1.97
CA SER A 78 -3.42 13.03 3.22
C SER A 78 -1.94 13.32 3.00
N VAL A 79 -1.41 14.31 3.72
CA VAL A 79 0.02 14.64 3.79
C VAL A 79 0.47 14.72 5.26
N PRO A 80 1.68 14.26 5.62
CA PRO A 80 2.25 14.47 6.95
C PRO A 80 2.44 15.95 7.27
N THR A 81 2.38 16.27 8.57
CA THR A 81 2.73 17.61 9.11
C THR A 81 4.21 17.74 9.34
#